data_AF-V9LJ75-F1
#
_entry.id   AF-V9LJ75-F1
#
_cell.length_a   1.000
_cell.length_b   1.000
_cell.length_c   1.000
_cell.angle_alpha   90.00
_cell.angle_beta   90.00
_cell.angle_gamma   90.00
#
_symmetry.space_group_name_H-M   'P 1'
#
loop_
_entity.id
_entity.type
_entity.pdbx_description
1 polymer ?
#
loop_
_entity_poly.entity_id
_entity_poly.type
_entity_poly.pdbx_seq_one_letter_code
_entity_poly.pdbx_strand_id
1 'polypeptide(L)'
;MSFIEKTVARLDQEDRLQQLVLELGKSHFRYSAAPKYYPYVGNEFICAVQPILKEKWTAEVEEAWKGLFHYLTSVMKKGYQDEE
;
A
#
# COMPACT_ATOMS: atom_id res chain seq x y z
N MET A 1 12.36 -10.34 -0.92
CA MET A 1 10.96 -10.33 -0.43
C MET A 1 10.36 -8.96 -0.66
N SER A 2 9.27 -8.91 -1.41
CA SER A 2 8.58 -7.69 -1.88
C SER A 2 7.87 -6.97 -0.73
N PHE A 3 7.64 -5.65 -0.83
CA PHE A 3 6.94 -4.87 0.20
C PHE A 3 5.53 -5.40 0.49
N ILE A 4 4.77 -5.75 -0.56
CA ILE A 4 3.40 -6.26 -0.45
C ILE A 4 3.34 -7.59 0.30
N GLU A 5 4.28 -8.49 0.05
CA GLU A 5 4.41 -9.76 0.77
C GLU A 5 4.58 -9.54 2.28
N LYS A 6 5.47 -8.60 2.66
CA LYS A 6 5.68 -8.24 4.07
C LYS A 6 4.44 -7.61 4.69
N THR A 7 3.71 -6.82 3.92
CA THR A 7 2.45 -6.21 4.37
C THR A 7 1.41 -7.28 4.70
N VAL A 8 1.15 -8.21 3.78
CA VAL A 8 0.18 -9.30 3.99
C VAL A 8 0.60 -10.19 5.16
N ALA A 9 1.89 -10.49 5.30
CA ALA A 9 2.42 -11.29 6.41
C ALA A 9 2.33 -10.61 7.80
N ARG A 10 1.97 -9.32 7.85
CA ARG A 10 1.93 -8.51 9.08
C ARG A 10 0.56 -7.89 9.36
N LEU A 11 -0.50 -8.39 8.73
CA LEU A 11 -1.86 -7.89 8.99
C LEU A 11 -2.24 -8.00 10.47
N ASP A 12 -1.76 -9.03 11.18
CA ASP A 12 -1.96 -9.23 12.63
C ASP A 12 -0.87 -8.57 13.50
N GLN A 13 0.05 -7.81 12.91
CA GLN A 13 1.17 -7.14 13.59
C GLN A 13 1.13 -5.63 13.31
N GLU A 14 0.03 -4.99 13.71
CA GLU A 14 -0.30 -3.60 13.36
C GLU A 14 0.87 -2.62 13.57
N ASP A 15 1.51 -2.63 14.75
CA ASP A 15 2.65 -1.73 15.05
C ASP A 15 3.81 -1.90 14.06
N ARG A 16 4.14 -3.15 13.72
CA ARG A 16 5.25 -3.48 12.80
C ARG A 16 4.89 -3.16 11.35
N LEU A 17 3.62 -3.31 10.99
CA LEU A 17 3.12 -2.92 9.69
C LEU A 17 3.15 -1.39 9.56
N GLN A 18 2.59 -0.68 10.52
CA GLN A 18 2.55 0.78 10.53
C GLN A 18 3.97 1.37 10.43
N GLN A 19 4.91 0.88 11.23
CA GLN A 19 6.31 1.33 11.14
C GLN A 19 6.93 1.08 9.77
N LEU A 20 6.73 -0.11 9.18
CA LEU A 20 7.23 -0.44 7.85
C LEU A 20 6.70 0.53 6.79
N VAL A 21 5.40 0.85 6.85
CA VAL A 21 4.72 1.70 5.87
C VAL A 21 5.10 3.17 6.07
N LEU A 22 5.29 3.60 7.32
CA LEU A 22 5.77 4.95 7.64
C LEU A 22 7.16 5.19 7.04
N GLU A 23 8.10 4.25 7.23
CA GLU A 23 9.45 4.34 6.66
C GLU A 23 9.43 4.30 5.12
N LEU A 24 8.47 3.60 4.51
CA LEU A 24 8.27 3.67 3.05
C LEU A 24 7.82 5.08 2.61
N GLY A 25 6.93 5.73 3.37
CA GLY A 25 6.50 7.11 3.14
C GLY A 25 7.67 8.10 3.19
N LYS A 26 8.53 7.98 4.20
CA LYS A 26 9.76 8.77 4.33
C LYS A 26 10.70 8.58 3.14
N SER A 27 10.85 7.33 2.70
CA SER A 27 11.64 7.02 1.51
C SER A 27 11.08 7.68 0.24
N HIS A 28 9.76 7.77 0.10
CA HIS A 28 9.14 8.45 -1.04
C HIS A 28 9.44 9.95 -1.06
N PHE A 29 9.52 10.61 0.11
CA PHE A 29 9.98 12.00 0.18
C PHE A 29 11.40 12.15 -0.36
N ARG A 30 12.32 11.29 0.11
CA ARG A 30 13.72 11.29 -0.33
C ARG A 30 13.90 10.99 -1.82
N TYR A 31 12.94 10.32 -2.45
CA TYR A 31 12.91 10.05 -3.89
C TYR A 31 12.12 11.08 -4.70
N SER A 32 11.60 12.14 -4.08
CA SER A 32 10.73 13.13 -4.72
C SER A 32 9.45 12.53 -5.33
N ALA A 33 8.96 11.44 -4.75
CA ALA A 33 7.78 10.70 -5.19
C ALA A 33 6.52 11.18 -4.44
N ALA A 34 5.94 12.28 -4.91
CA ALA A 34 4.87 13.00 -4.21
C ALA A 34 3.57 12.16 -4.01
N PRO A 35 2.88 12.31 -2.85
CA PRO A 35 1.64 11.59 -2.55
C PRO A 35 0.49 11.79 -3.54
N LYS A 36 0.50 12.88 -4.33
CA LYS A 36 -0.50 13.14 -5.38
C LYS A 36 -0.58 12.02 -6.43
N TYR A 37 0.46 11.18 -6.53
CA TYR A 37 0.51 10.08 -7.48
C TYR A 37 -0.08 8.76 -6.94
N TYR A 38 -0.28 8.64 -5.63
CA TYR A 38 -0.71 7.38 -5.00
C TYR A 38 -2.04 6.83 -5.55
N PRO A 39 -3.09 7.65 -5.84
CA PRO A 39 -4.33 7.12 -6.40
C PRO A 39 -4.14 6.45 -7.76
N TYR A 40 -3.26 6.97 -8.62
CA TYR A 40 -2.97 6.36 -9.92
C TYR A 40 -2.31 5.00 -9.75
N VAL A 41 -1.34 4.90 -8.83
CA VAL A 41 -0.68 3.63 -8.51
C VAL A 41 -1.68 2.61 -7.94
N GLY A 42 -2.64 3.05 -7.14
CA GLY A 42 -3.68 2.18 -6.58
C GLY A 42 -4.56 1.53 -7.64
N ASN A 43 -4.97 2.31 -8.65
CA ASN A 43 -5.76 1.78 -9.76
C ASN A 43 -4.95 0.73 -10.56
N GLU A 44 -3.72 1.05 -10.93
CA GLU A 44 -2.85 0.12 -11.66
C GLU A 44 -2.53 -1.14 -10.84
N PHE A 45 -2.40 -1.01 -9.53
CA PHE A 45 -2.19 -2.14 -8.63
C PHE A 45 -3.37 -3.12 -8.67
N ILE A 46 -4.61 -2.64 -8.57
CA ILE A 46 -5.80 -3.48 -8.65
C ILE A 46 -5.90 -4.15 -10.03
N CYS A 47 -5.68 -3.38 -11.11
CA CYS A 47 -5.65 -3.89 -12.48
C CYS A 47 -4.60 -4.99 -12.68
N ALA A 48 -3.47 -4.94 -11.98
CA ALA A 48 -2.43 -5.95 -12.05
C ALA A 48 -2.78 -7.22 -11.24
N VAL A 49 -3.44 -7.09 -10.09
CA VAL A 49 -3.79 -8.24 -9.22
C VAL A 49 -4.98 -9.03 -9.76
N GLN A 50 -6.01 -8.35 -10.28
CA GLN A 50 -7.24 -8.97 -10.76
C GLN A 50 -7.01 -10.16 -11.73
N PRO A 51 -6.22 -10.04 -12.83
CA PRO A 51 -6.01 -11.14 -13.77
C PRO A 51 -5.19 -12.29 -13.19
N ILE A 52 -4.43 -12.08 -12.11
CA ILE A 52 -3.64 -13.12 -11.43
C ILE A 52 -4.56 -14.04 -10.63
N LEU A 53 -5.57 -13.48 -9.96
CA LEU A 53 -6.49 -14.22 -9.08
C LEU A 53 -7.60 -14.94 -9.84
N LYS A 54 -7.93 -14.50 -11.07
CA LYS A 54 -8.91 -15.15 -11.96
C LYS A 54 -10.23 -15.44 -11.23
N GLU A 55 -10.61 -16.71 -11.09
CA GLU A 55 -11.86 -17.14 -10.45
C GLU A 55 -11.89 -16.83 -8.94
N LYS A 56 -10.74 -16.57 -8.32
CA LYS A 56 -10.63 -16.13 -6.92
C LYS A 56 -10.84 -14.63 -6.74
N TRP A 57 -10.95 -13.86 -7.82
CA TRP A 57 -11.30 -12.44 -7.73
C TRP A 57 -12.81 -12.30 -7.49
N THR A 58 -13.17 -11.91 -6.27
CA THR A 58 -14.55 -11.60 -5.88
C THR A 58 -14.66 -10.12 -5.51
N ALA A 59 -15.89 -9.60 -5.43
CA ALA A 59 -16.12 -8.23 -4.96
C ALA A 59 -15.54 -8.00 -3.55
N GLU A 60 -15.62 -9.00 -2.66
CA GLU A 60 -15.02 -8.93 -1.33
C GLU A 60 -13.49 -8.84 -1.37
N VAL A 61 -12.84 -9.62 -2.24
CA VAL A 61 -11.38 -9.60 -2.41
C VAL A 61 -10.92 -8.26 -2.99
N GLU A 62 -11.66 -7.72 -3.95
CA GLU A 62 -11.39 -6.39 -4.52
C GLU A 62 -11.47 -5.30 -3.45
N GLU A 63 -12.53 -5.28 -2.65
CA GLU A 63 -12.70 -4.31 -1.57
C GLU A 63 -11.62 -4.47 -0.49
N ALA A 64 -11.21 -5.71 -0.16
CA ALA A 64 -10.10 -5.95 0.76
C ALA A 64 -8.77 -5.37 0.25
N TRP A 65 -8.46 -5.53 -1.05
CA TRP A 65 -7.25 -4.95 -1.65
C TRP A 65 -7.30 -3.43 -1.70
N LYS A 66 -8.45 -2.84 -2.04
CA LYS A 66 -8.65 -1.38 -2.01
C LYS A 66 -8.49 -0.83 -0.59
N GLY A 67 -9.08 -1.50 0.41
CA GLY A 67 -8.96 -1.13 1.82
C GLY A 67 -7.51 -1.19 2.30
N LEU A 68 -6.79 -2.26 1.96
CA LEU A 68 -5.36 -2.38 2.26
C LEU A 68 -4.57 -1.22 1.63
N PHE A 69 -4.76 -0.96 0.33
CA PHE A 69 -4.02 0.09 -0.36
C PHE A 69 -4.34 1.49 0.20
N HIS A 70 -5.59 1.74 0.56
CA HIS A 70 -6.01 2.99 1.21
C HIS A 70 -5.33 3.18 2.57
N TYR A 71 -5.27 2.13 3.39
CA TYR A 71 -4.53 2.16 4.65
C TYR A 71 -3.05 2.47 4.42
N LEU A 72 -2.40 1.73 3.51
CA LEU A 72 -0.98 1.90 3.23
C LEU A 72 -0.64 3.32 2.78
N THR A 73 -1.39 3.85 1.81
CA THR A 73 -1.15 5.19 1.27
C THR A 73 -1.44 6.30 2.28
N SER A 74 -2.40 6.09 3.18
CA SER A 74 -2.68 7.02 4.28
C SER A 74 -1.53 7.10 5.29
N VAL A 75 -0.92 5.95 5.64
CA VAL A 75 0.24 5.91 6.53
C VAL A 75 1.51 6.42 5.82
N MET A 76 1.70 6.07 4.55
CA MET A 76 2.81 6.61 3.74
C MET A 76 2.74 8.13 3.64
N LYS A 77 1.54 8.70 3.49
CA LYS A 77 1.37 10.16 3.46
C LYS A 77 1.85 10.81 4.76
N LYS A 78 1.55 10.21 5.92
CA LYS A 78 2.09 10.69 7.21
C LYS A 78 3.61 10.65 7.22
N GLY A 79 4.20 9.51 6.85
CA GLY A 79 5.66 9.37 6.82
C GLY A 79 6.35 10.30 5.81
N TYR A 80 5.69 10.60 4.69
CA TYR A 80 6.17 11.59 3.72
C TYR A 80 6.19 13.00 4.33
N GLN A 81 5.10 13.38 5.03
CA GLN A 81 4.97 14.70 5.68
C GLN A 81 5.91 14.87 6.86
N ASP A 82 6.26 13.80 7.57
CA ASP A 82 7.21 13.85 8.69
C ASP A 82 8.65 14.21 8.25
N GLU A 83 8.99 14.03 6.98
CA GLU A 83 10.31 14.37 6.41
C GLU A 83 10.32 15.68 5.59
N GLU A 84 9.14 16.22 5.28
CA GLU A 84 8.95 17.49 4.55
C GLU A 84 9.32 18.71 5.39
#